data_AF-A0A1Q7KMZ8-F1
#
_entry.id   AF-A0A1Q7KMZ8-F1
#
_cell.length_a   1.000
_cell.length_b   1.000
_cell.length_c   1.000
_cell.angle_alpha   90.00
_cell.angle_beta   90.00
_cell.angle_gamma   90.00
#
_symmetry.space_group_name_H-M   'P 1'
#
loop_
_entity.id
_entity.type
_entity.pdbx_description
1 polymer ?
#
loop_
_entity_poly.entity_id
_entity_poly.type
_entity_poly.pdbx_seq_one_letter_code
_entity_poly.pdbx_strand_id
1 'polypeptide(L)'
;MLAAAMLVTLAPQRQTDTSIAVPAGASLSVNNFGGGITVHGWSENRVKVHAETGRRGRVEVSLVGNTVVVKASSREGAPSVMDFDITVPQSMGISLNGTYADITVDGVQGPINAETVNGEVNVRGGKGIITLHSIQGSVTLADASGRIEVNSVNEDIELTNVSGEIKVETTNGGIMMTGIQSSSVDAGTINGDVVYEGTVTDGGSYSFASHNGDISVSIPERANVTVTTATANGDIDASFALPLTSTTGKHRKTFKIGSGSARMELESFQGDINMRRPQELRDRIDRKHKHDQNENENDNDADSSWHFDFGSVTAYATRYAAHYAPKYAAQYAAQYAPRYARQYARMYAHQYRYQYQYQH
;
A
#
# COMPACT_ATOMS: atom_id res chain seq x y z
N MET A 1 14.54 35.15 -35.55
CA MET A 1 14.15 33.91 -34.84
C MET A 1 15.32 32.96 -34.88
N LEU A 2 15.86 32.57 -33.72
CA LEU A 2 16.45 31.27 -33.41
C LEU A 2 17.07 31.39 -32.00
N ALA A 3 16.28 31.01 -30.99
CA ALA A 3 16.75 30.90 -29.62
C ALA A 3 17.64 29.65 -29.52
N ALA A 4 18.91 29.85 -29.21
CA ALA A 4 19.84 28.77 -28.92
C ALA A 4 19.43 28.12 -27.58
N ALA A 5 18.89 26.91 -27.65
CA ALA A 5 18.72 26.08 -26.48
C ALA A 5 20.12 25.67 -25.99
N MET A 6 20.60 26.30 -24.93
CA MET A 6 21.79 25.87 -24.20
C MET A 6 21.49 24.50 -23.57
N LEU A 7 21.90 23.43 -24.24
CA LEU A 7 22.13 22.14 -23.59
C LEU A 7 23.36 22.30 -22.69
N VAL A 8 23.13 22.45 -21.39
CA VAL A 8 24.18 22.31 -20.39
C VAL A 8 24.52 20.83 -20.31
N THR A 9 25.49 20.38 -21.10
CA THR A 9 26.09 19.06 -20.93
C THR A 9 27.08 19.13 -19.77
N LEU A 10 26.60 18.83 -18.56
CA LEU A 10 27.48 18.61 -17.42
C LEU A 10 28.32 17.35 -17.68
N ALA A 11 29.64 17.50 -17.54
CA ALA A 11 30.56 16.38 -17.57
C ALA A 11 30.18 15.36 -16.47
N PRO A 12 30.37 14.04 -16.67
CA PRO A 12 30.04 13.04 -15.66
C PRO A 12 31.05 13.13 -14.52
N GLN A 13 30.84 14.07 -13.60
CA GLN A 13 31.55 14.10 -12.33
C GLN A 13 30.97 13.00 -11.43
N ARG A 14 31.84 12.33 -10.67
CA ARG A 14 31.47 11.48 -9.53
C ARG A 14 30.93 12.36 -8.39
N GLN A 15 29.91 13.16 -8.66
CA GLN A 15 29.27 13.98 -7.65
C GLN A 15 28.06 13.19 -7.14
N THR A 16 28.27 12.52 -6.01
CA THR A 16 27.23 11.98 -5.15
C THR A 16 26.26 13.08 -4.71
N ASP A 17 26.73 14.33 -4.65
CA ASP A 17 25.96 15.52 -4.29
C ASP A 17 25.70 16.42 -5.51
N THR A 18 24.46 16.45 -5.98
CA THR A 18 24.02 17.35 -7.07
C THR A 18 22.93 18.28 -6.56
N SER A 19 23.04 19.57 -6.86
CA SER A 19 22.03 20.58 -6.51
C SER A 19 21.55 21.28 -7.77
N ILE A 20 20.25 21.20 -8.07
CA ILE A 20 19.65 21.78 -9.27
C ILE A 20 18.56 22.76 -8.86
N ALA A 21 18.65 24.00 -9.34
CA ALA A 21 17.55 24.95 -9.21
C ALA A 21 16.40 24.52 -10.12
N VAL A 22 15.19 24.44 -9.58
CA VAL A 22 14.02 23.97 -10.32
C VAL A 22 12.98 25.08 -10.43
N PRO A 23 12.31 25.21 -11.58
CA PRO A 23 11.19 26.13 -11.71
C PRO A 23 10.01 25.67 -10.83
N ALA A 24 9.10 26.60 -10.54
CA ALA A 24 7.87 26.29 -9.81
C ALA A 24 7.03 25.27 -10.58
N GLY A 25 6.49 24.27 -9.88
CA GLY A 25 5.69 23.21 -10.48
C GLY A 25 6.52 22.12 -11.18
N ALA A 26 7.84 22.09 -11.00
CA ALA A 26 8.64 20.95 -11.41
C ALA A 26 8.21 19.66 -10.70
N SER A 27 8.49 18.51 -11.32
CA SER A 27 8.26 17.18 -10.74
C SER A 27 9.56 16.39 -10.58
N LEU A 28 9.58 15.46 -9.63
CA LEU A 28 10.67 14.50 -9.44
C LEU A 28 10.26 13.14 -9.99
N SER A 29 11.15 12.49 -10.73
CA SER A 29 11.05 11.08 -11.11
C SER A 29 12.31 10.35 -10.69
N VAL A 30 12.14 9.34 -9.83
CA VAL A 30 13.21 8.46 -9.38
C VAL A 30 12.87 7.04 -9.79
N ASN A 31 13.85 6.35 -10.36
CA ASN A 31 13.79 4.91 -10.57
C ASN A 31 15.02 4.27 -9.96
N ASN A 32 14.79 3.45 -8.95
CA ASN A 32 15.83 2.69 -8.29
C ASN A 32 15.54 1.19 -8.38
N PHE A 33 16.58 0.40 -8.64
CA PHE A 33 16.45 -1.04 -8.63
C PHE A 33 16.51 -1.59 -7.20
N GLY A 34 17.38 -1.05 -6.34
CA GLY A 34 17.41 -1.45 -4.93
C GLY A 34 18.23 -0.54 -4.03
N GLY A 35 18.01 -0.65 -2.73
CA GLY A 35 18.51 0.28 -1.70
C GLY A 35 17.36 1.13 -1.15
N GLY A 36 17.64 2.32 -0.63
CA GLY A 36 16.64 3.25 -0.14
C GLY A 36 16.34 4.39 -1.11
N ILE A 37 15.10 4.86 -1.14
CA ILE A 37 14.73 6.17 -1.68
C ILE A 37 14.13 6.99 -0.55
N THR A 38 14.91 7.93 -0.02
CA THR A 38 14.46 8.89 1.00
C THR A 38 14.25 10.25 0.34
N VAL A 39 13.07 10.82 0.51
CA VAL A 39 12.70 12.13 -0.03
C VAL A 39 12.25 13.07 1.08
N HIS A 40 12.85 14.25 1.15
CA HIS A 40 12.56 15.27 2.15
C HIS A 40 12.01 16.56 1.51
N GLY A 41 10.89 17.06 2.01
CA GLY A 41 10.27 18.32 1.58
C GLY A 41 10.84 19.54 2.32
N TRP A 42 11.34 20.53 1.57
CA TRP A 42 11.83 21.81 2.13
C TRP A 42 11.30 23.06 1.40
N SER A 43 11.53 24.24 1.96
CA SER A 43 10.98 25.52 1.48
C SER A 43 11.76 26.16 0.32
N GLU A 44 12.88 25.58 -0.12
CA GLU A 44 13.67 26.11 -1.23
C GLU A 44 13.25 25.52 -2.58
N ASN A 45 13.28 26.35 -3.64
CA ASN A 45 13.00 25.94 -5.03
C ASN A 45 14.22 25.28 -5.68
N ARG A 46 14.75 24.27 -5.01
CA ARG A 46 15.96 23.55 -5.41
C ARG A 46 15.81 22.10 -5.06
N VAL A 47 16.34 21.23 -5.91
CA VAL A 47 16.45 19.81 -5.63
C VAL A 47 17.89 19.50 -5.27
N LYS A 48 18.10 18.88 -4.11
CA LYS A 48 19.38 18.29 -3.72
C LYS A 48 19.25 16.79 -3.86
N VAL A 49 20.20 16.17 -4.55
CA VAL A 49 20.29 14.72 -4.69
C VAL A 49 21.62 14.34 -4.07
N HIS A 50 21.56 13.64 -2.95
CA HIS A 50 22.65 12.85 -2.41
C HIS A 50 22.43 11.39 -2.78
N ALA A 51 23.46 10.72 -3.28
CA ALA A 51 23.37 9.31 -3.62
C ALA A 51 24.61 8.57 -3.12
N GLU A 52 24.38 7.58 -2.26
CA GLU A 52 25.43 6.66 -1.84
C GLU A 52 25.51 5.52 -2.84
N THR A 53 26.69 5.38 -3.45
CA THR A 53 26.88 4.43 -4.53
C THR A 53 28.14 3.61 -4.31
N GLY A 54 28.02 2.29 -4.49
CA GLY A 54 29.17 1.39 -4.51
C GLY A 54 30.11 1.70 -5.68
N ARG A 55 31.29 1.06 -5.70
CA ARG A 55 32.35 1.30 -6.71
C ARG A 55 31.92 1.21 -8.18
N ARG A 56 30.77 0.60 -8.47
CA ARG A 56 30.25 0.31 -9.83
C ARG A 56 29.02 1.13 -10.23
N GLY A 57 28.40 1.83 -9.30
CA GLY A 57 27.19 2.60 -9.61
C GLY A 57 27.50 3.98 -10.20
N ARG A 58 26.60 4.43 -11.06
CA ARG A 58 26.61 5.76 -11.65
C ARG A 58 25.20 6.32 -11.54
N VAL A 59 25.12 7.50 -10.93
CA VAL A 59 23.88 8.27 -10.87
C VAL A 59 23.92 9.31 -11.97
N GLU A 60 22.84 9.39 -12.74
CA GLU A 60 22.61 10.45 -13.70
C GLU A 60 21.40 11.26 -13.24
N VAL A 61 21.63 12.55 -12.95
CA VAL A 61 20.57 13.50 -12.64
C VAL A 61 20.43 14.43 -13.84
N SER A 62 19.24 14.46 -14.43
CA SER A 62 18.95 15.29 -15.60
C SER A 62 17.64 16.04 -15.43
N LEU A 63 17.59 17.29 -15.88
CA LEU A 63 16.35 18.06 -15.96
C LEU A 63 15.83 17.96 -17.40
N VAL A 64 14.78 17.16 -17.60
CA VAL A 64 14.14 16.99 -18.90
C VAL A 64 12.83 17.77 -18.91
N GLY A 65 12.83 18.93 -19.57
CA GLY A 65 11.71 19.86 -19.55
C GLY A 65 11.50 20.43 -18.14
N ASN A 66 10.48 19.93 -17.44
CA ASN A 66 10.10 20.36 -16.10
C ASN A 66 10.22 19.23 -15.05
N THR A 67 10.85 18.12 -15.41
CA THR A 67 10.97 16.94 -14.55
C THR A 67 12.44 16.67 -14.26
N VAL A 68 12.79 16.61 -12.97
CA VAL A 68 14.08 16.13 -12.50
C VAL A 68 14.03 14.62 -12.53
N VAL A 69 14.84 14.02 -13.39
CA VAL A 69 14.93 12.58 -13.58
C VAL A 69 16.23 12.09 -12.95
N VAL A 70 16.11 11.23 -11.95
CA VAL A 70 17.22 10.56 -11.27
C VAL A 70 17.25 9.10 -11.73
N LYS A 71 18.31 8.73 -12.44
CA LYS A 71 18.53 7.36 -12.93
C LYS A 71 19.75 6.74 -12.26
N ALA A 72 19.54 5.59 -11.63
CA ALA A 72 20.60 4.67 -11.25
C ALA A 72 21.03 3.85 -12.48
N SER A 73 22.32 3.85 -12.82
CA SER A 73 22.87 3.00 -13.88
C SER A 73 24.12 2.28 -13.40
N SER A 74 24.36 1.09 -13.95
CA SER A 74 25.56 0.28 -13.69
C SER A 74 26.32 0.07 -14.98
N ARG A 75 27.65 0.03 -14.91
CA ARG A 75 28.55 -0.05 -16.08
C ARG A 75 28.49 -1.40 -16.82
N GLU A 76 27.85 -2.42 -16.24
CA GLU A 76 27.93 -3.82 -16.68
C GLU A 76 26.56 -4.53 -16.77
N GLY A 77 25.44 -3.79 -16.72
CA GLY A 77 24.09 -4.37 -16.83
C GLY A 77 23.60 -5.15 -15.60
N ALA A 78 24.46 -5.40 -14.61
CA ALA A 78 24.05 -5.90 -13.30
C ALA A 78 23.46 -4.75 -12.46
N PRO A 79 22.26 -4.92 -11.85
CA PRO A 79 21.69 -3.91 -10.99
C PRO A 79 22.62 -3.57 -9.82
N SER A 80 22.70 -2.30 -9.44
CA SER A 80 23.47 -1.85 -8.30
C SER A 80 22.51 -1.30 -7.25
N VAL A 81 22.71 -1.74 -6.00
CA VAL A 81 22.05 -1.17 -4.84
C VAL A 81 22.60 0.24 -4.63
N MET A 82 21.71 1.22 -4.54
CA MET A 82 22.03 2.64 -4.31
C MET A 82 21.03 3.24 -3.34
N ASP A 83 21.53 4.01 -2.40
CA ASP A 83 20.70 4.75 -1.46
C ASP A 83 20.62 6.21 -1.92
N PHE A 84 19.40 6.72 -2.04
CA PHE A 84 19.12 8.08 -2.47
C PHE A 84 18.55 8.88 -1.30
N ASP A 85 19.19 10.00 -0.98
CA ASP A 85 18.63 11.04 -0.12
C ASP A 85 18.40 12.29 -0.97
N ILE A 86 17.11 12.60 -1.19
CA ILE A 86 16.69 13.66 -2.12
C ILE A 86 15.89 14.70 -1.36
N THR A 87 16.38 15.93 -1.32
CA THR A 87 15.60 17.07 -0.81
C THR A 87 14.90 17.79 -1.96
N VAL A 88 13.57 17.92 -1.91
CA VAL A 88 12.72 18.53 -2.93
C VAL A 88 11.87 19.67 -2.36
N PRO A 89 11.48 20.68 -3.17
CA PRO A 89 10.51 21.70 -2.74
C PRO A 89 9.21 21.06 -2.26
N GLN A 90 8.61 21.56 -1.18
CA GLN A 90 7.42 20.94 -0.58
C GLN A 90 6.23 20.80 -1.54
N SER A 91 6.05 21.71 -2.49
CA SER A 91 4.95 21.65 -3.47
C SER A 91 5.24 20.78 -4.69
N MET A 92 6.43 20.19 -4.79
CA MET A 92 6.84 19.38 -5.93
C MET A 92 6.08 18.06 -5.96
N GLY A 93 5.58 17.69 -7.14
CA GLY A 93 5.01 16.37 -7.35
C GLY A 93 6.13 15.33 -7.49
N ILE A 94 5.99 14.18 -6.83
CA ILE A 94 7.02 13.14 -6.82
C ILE A 94 6.48 11.83 -7.41
N SER A 95 7.32 11.15 -8.19
CA SER A 95 7.07 9.80 -8.70
C SER A 95 8.29 8.94 -8.40
N LEU A 96 8.11 7.96 -7.52
CA LEU A 96 9.16 7.09 -7.00
C LEU A 96 8.86 5.66 -7.40
N ASN A 97 9.81 4.99 -8.04
CA ASN A 97 9.68 3.60 -8.47
C ASN A 97 10.85 2.80 -7.90
N GLY A 98 10.54 1.78 -7.12
CA GLY A 98 11.47 0.81 -6.54
C GLY A 98 11.19 -0.60 -7.04
N THR A 99 12.22 -1.45 -7.19
CA THR A 99 11.99 -2.90 -7.38
C THR A 99 12.34 -3.68 -6.10
N TYR A 100 13.46 -3.34 -5.48
CA TYR A 100 13.93 -3.87 -4.20
C TYR A 100 14.35 -2.71 -3.30
N ALA A 101 13.46 -1.72 -3.18
CA ALA A 101 13.77 -0.47 -2.52
C ALA A 101 12.69 -0.01 -1.55
N ASP A 102 13.15 0.41 -0.37
CA ASP A 102 12.33 1.05 0.64
C ASP A 102 12.16 2.52 0.27
N ILE A 103 10.91 3.00 0.29
CA ILE A 103 10.56 4.35 -0.09
C ILE A 103 10.11 5.08 1.16
N THR A 104 10.85 6.11 1.54
CA THR A 104 10.48 7.02 2.63
C THR A 104 10.27 8.42 2.08
N VAL A 105 9.10 9.00 2.31
CA VAL A 105 8.78 10.38 1.93
C VAL A 105 8.38 11.16 3.16
N ASP A 106 9.03 12.30 3.39
CA ASP A 106 8.74 13.16 4.52
C ASP A 106 8.58 14.63 4.14
N GLY A 107 7.50 15.26 4.59
CA GLY A 107 7.31 16.71 4.51
C GLY A 107 6.94 17.24 3.11
N VAL A 108 6.66 16.35 2.15
CA VAL A 108 6.15 16.72 0.82
C VAL A 108 4.66 17.07 0.94
N GLN A 109 4.24 18.16 0.32
CA GLN A 109 2.85 18.66 0.29
C GLN A 109 2.28 18.69 -1.14
N GLY A 110 3.00 18.14 -2.12
CA GLY A 110 2.52 17.92 -3.47
C GLY A 110 1.86 16.55 -3.65
N PRO A 111 1.46 16.22 -4.89
CA PRO A 111 1.00 14.89 -5.24
C PRO A 111 2.16 13.88 -5.18
N ILE A 112 1.83 12.65 -4.76
CA ILE A 112 2.81 11.58 -4.53
C ILE A 112 2.38 10.35 -5.31
N ASN A 113 3.26 9.82 -6.15
CA ASN A 113 3.15 8.47 -6.69
C ASN A 113 4.34 7.65 -6.20
N ALA A 114 4.12 6.58 -5.45
CA ALA A 114 5.18 5.69 -4.98
C ALA A 114 4.81 4.24 -5.26
N GLU A 115 5.68 3.55 -5.99
CA GLU A 115 5.47 2.16 -6.40
C GLU A 115 6.70 1.33 -6.06
N THR A 116 6.51 0.20 -5.37
CA THR A 116 7.58 -0.76 -5.11
C THR A 116 7.11 -2.20 -5.28
N VAL A 117 8.04 -3.11 -5.56
CA VAL A 117 7.76 -4.55 -5.64
C VAL A 117 8.15 -5.24 -4.34
N ASN A 118 9.37 -4.99 -3.86
CA ASN A 118 9.87 -5.46 -2.57
C ASN A 118 10.45 -4.27 -1.82
N GLY A 119 9.90 -3.98 -0.66
CA GLY A 119 10.33 -2.86 0.18
C GLY A 119 9.14 -2.12 0.77
N GLU A 120 9.38 -1.44 1.89
CA GLU A 120 8.34 -0.70 2.61
C GLU A 120 8.08 0.65 1.95
N VAL A 121 6.84 1.15 2.04
CA VAL A 121 6.47 2.48 1.59
C VAL A 121 5.97 3.29 2.77
N ASN A 122 6.81 4.19 3.27
CA ASN A 122 6.53 5.05 4.42
C ASN A 122 6.39 6.50 3.95
N VAL A 123 5.17 7.03 3.96
CA VAL A 123 4.88 8.39 3.49
C VAL A 123 4.26 9.22 4.60
N ARG A 124 4.87 10.37 4.91
CA ARG A 124 4.34 11.36 5.83
C ARG A 124 4.12 12.69 5.12
N GLY A 125 2.86 13.07 5.00
CA GLY A 125 2.40 14.22 4.24
C GLY A 125 1.78 13.85 2.90
N GLY A 126 1.66 14.84 2.03
CA GLY A 126 1.05 14.74 0.71
C GLY A 126 -0.27 15.52 0.64
N LYS A 127 -0.44 16.25 -0.47
CA LYS A 127 -1.72 16.88 -0.79
C LYS A 127 -2.12 16.63 -2.24
N GLY A 128 -3.42 16.54 -2.49
CA GLY A 128 -3.94 16.36 -3.83
C GLY A 128 -4.12 14.88 -4.16
N ILE A 129 -3.39 14.34 -5.14
CA ILE A 129 -3.49 12.93 -5.52
C ILE A 129 -2.30 12.18 -4.92
N ILE A 130 -2.59 11.13 -4.16
CA ILE A 130 -1.60 10.26 -3.54
C ILE A 130 -1.92 8.83 -3.98
N THR A 131 -0.97 8.21 -4.66
CA THR A 131 -1.07 6.82 -5.13
C THR A 131 0.12 6.05 -4.58
N LEU A 132 -0.15 5.04 -3.76
CA LEU A 132 0.86 4.17 -3.17
C LEU A 132 0.59 2.74 -3.59
N HIS A 133 1.61 2.06 -4.11
CA HIS A 133 1.49 0.67 -4.54
C HIS A 133 2.67 -0.16 -4.06
N SER A 134 2.39 -1.29 -3.42
CA SER A 134 3.38 -2.27 -2.99
C SER A 134 2.94 -3.68 -3.37
N ILE A 135 3.90 -4.58 -3.62
CA ILE A 135 3.60 -6.01 -3.83
C ILE A 135 4.05 -6.83 -2.61
N GLN A 136 5.24 -6.59 -2.07
CA GLN A 136 5.82 -7.28 -0.91
C GLN A 136 6.46 -6.25 0.01
N GLY A 137 5.63 -5.60 0.82
CA GLY A 137 6.08 -4.59 1.78
C GLY A 137 4.91 -3.79 2.32
N SER A 138 4.94 -3.51 3.61
CA SER A 138 3.94 -2.69 4.29
C SER A 138 3.87 -1.27 3.72
N VAL A 139 2.68 -0.68 3.78
CA VAL A 139 2.44 0.68 3.32
C VAL A 139 1.88 1.52 4.46
N THR A 140 2.64 2.53 4.87
CA THR A 140 2.26 3.47 5.92
C THR A 140 2.06 4.86 5.33
N LEU A 141 0.90 5.46 5.57
CA LEU A 141 0.58 6.83 5.18
C LEU A 141 0.10 7.65 6.37
N ALA A 142 0.83 8.72 6.71
CA ALA A 142 0.50 9.61 7.82
C ALA A 142 0.31 11.07 7.38
N ASP A 143 -0.59 11.80 8.04
CA ASP A 143 -0.78 13.26 7.92
C ASP A 143 -1.02 13.75 6.47
N ALA A 144 -1.84 13.01 5.72
CA ALA A 144 -2.09 13.24 4.29
C ALA A 144 -3.50 13.77 3.99
N SER A 145 -3.66 14.49 2.88
CA SER A 145 -4.99 15.00 2.47
C SER A 145 -5.25 14.98 0.96
N GLY A 146 -6.44 14.57 0.53
CA GLY A 146 -6.87 14.65 -0.88
C GLY A 146 -7.54 13.38 -1.40
N ARG A 147 -7.22 12.96 -2.62
CA ARG A 147 -7.64 11.68 -3.21
C ARG A 147 -6.50 10.68 -3.03
N ILE A 148 -6.75 9.66 -2.22
CA ILE A 148 -5.76 8.69 -1.77
C ILE A 148 -6.16 7.32 -2.27
N GLU A 149 -5.23 6.68 -2.98
CA GLU A 149 -5.36 5.31 -3.46
C GLU A 149 -4.15 4.51 -2.99
N VAL A 150 -4.38 3.51 -2.16
CA VAL A 150 -3.34 2.64 -1.62
C VAL A 150 -3.66 1.20 -1.99
N ASN A 151 -2.77 0.58 -2.73
CA ASN A 151 -2.91 -0.80 -3.15
C ASN A 151 -1.72 -1.60 -2.63
N SER A 152 -1.97 -2.73 -1.96
CA SER A 152 -0.95 -3.71 -1.64
C SER A 152 -1.36 -5.10 -2.12
N VAL A 153 -0.40 -6.00 -2.26
CA VAL A 153 -0.68 -7.42 -2.48
C VAL A 153 -0.41 -8.23 -1.21
N ASN A 154 0.73 -7.98 -0.58
CA ASN A 154 1.16 -8.67 0.63
C ASN A 154 1.58 -7.65 1.68
N GLU A 155 1.30 -7.97 2.93
CA GLU A 155 1.51 -7.16 4.13
C GLU A 155 0.44 -6.09 4.37
N ASP A 156 0.53 -5.49 5.56
CA ASP A 156 -0.47 -4.61 6.13
C ASP A 156 -0.38 -3.20 5.54
N ILE A 157 -1.52 -2.52 5.54
CA ILE A 157 -1.64 -1.11 5.17
C ILE A 157 -2.09 -0.32 6.40
N GLU A 158 -1.34 0.72 6.75
CA GLU A 158 -1.66 1.61 7.87
C GLU A 158 -1.83 3.06 7.39
N LEU A 159 -2.99 3.65 7.70
CA LEU A 159 -3.29 5.06 7.44
C LEU A 159 -3.55 5.78 8.75
N THR A 160 -2.86 6.89 9.00
CA THR A 160 -3.00 7.69 10.22
C THR A 160 -3.25 9.18 9.92
N ASN A 161 -4.26 9.78 10.55
CA ASN A 161 -4.61 11.20 10.39
C ASN A 161 -4.80 11.64 8.92
N VAL A 162 -5.50 10.81 8.16
CA VAL A 162 -5.71 11.02 6.73
C VAL A 162 -7.07 11.67 6.45
N SER A 163 -7.13 12.60 5.50
CA SER A 163 -8.37 13.29 5.10
C SER A 163 -8.65 13.29 3.59
N GLY A 164 -9.93 13.31 3.21
CA GLY A 164 -10.37 13.36 1.81
C GLY A 164 -10.99 12.05 1.30
N GLU A 165 -10.89 11.74 0.00
CA GLU A 165 -11.42 10.49 -0.59
C GLU A 165 -10.38 9.38 -0.49
N ILE A 166 -10.75 8.23 0.09
CA ILE A 166 -9.81 7.15 0.41
C ILE A 166 -10.27 5.86 -0.26
N LYS A 167 -9.36 5.24 -1.00
CA LYS A 167 -9.50 3.90 -1.54
C LYS A 167 -8.30 3.05 -1.11
N VAL A 168 -8.55 1.93 -0.45
CA VAL A 168 -7.49 1.04 0.06
C VAL A 168 -7.81 -0.41 -0.29
N GLU A 169 -6.94 -1.11 -0.99
CA GLU A 169 -7.13 -2.52 -1.31
C GLU A 169 -5.87 -3.32 -0.97
N THR A 170 -6.04 -4.48 -0.34
CA THR A 170 -4.97 -5.48 -0.20
C THR A 170 -5.47 -6.89 -0.46
N THR A 171 -4.57 -7.84 -0.70
CA THR A 171 -4.93 -9.26 -0.85
C THR A 171 -4.61 -10.05 0.41
N ASN A 172 -3.38 -9.93 0.92
CA ASN A 172 -2.90 -10.67 2.10
C ASN A 172 -2.29 -9.70 3.11
N GLY A 173 -3.15 -9.12 3.95
CA GLY A 173 -2.76 -8.12 4.94
C GLY A 173 -3.99 -7.47 5.57
N GLY A 174 -3.79 -6.94 6.77
CA GLY A 174 -4.76 -6.10 7.46
C GLY A 174 -4.75 -4.67 6.93
N ILE A 175 -5.88 -4.00 7.06
CA ILE A 175 -6.00 -2.57 6.82
C ILE A 175 -6.32 -1.91 8.15
N MET A 176 -5.41 -1.07 8.63
CA MET A 176 -5.60 -0.25 9.83
C MET A 176 -5.74 1.21 9.42
N MET A 177 -6.85 1.83 9.81
CA MET A 177 -7.14 3.23 9.53
C MET A 177 -7.50 3.95 10.82
N THR A 178 -6.70 4.94 11.21
CA THR A 178 -6.85 5.68 12.47
C THR A 178 -6.86 7.19 12.23
N GLY A 179 -7.74 7.91 12.91
CA GLY A 179 -7.88 9.36 12.78
C GLY A 179 -8.40 9.83 11.41
N ILE A 180 -9.21 9.00 10.74
CA ILE A 180 -9.66 9.30 9.36
C ILE A 180 -10.75 10.37 9.33
N GLN A 181 -10.59 11.34 8.43
CA GLN A 181 -11.56 12.42 8.17
C GLN A 181 -12.00 12.40 6.70
N SER A 182 -12.98 11.56 6.40
CA SER A 182 -13.42 11.31 5.03
C SER A 182 -14.94 11.25 4.92
N SER A 183 -15.47 11.68 3.77
CA SER A 183 -16.84 11.43 3.36
C SER A 183 -16.98 10.24 2.41
N SER A 184 -15.88 9.65 1.95
CA SER A 184 -15.86 8.52 1.02
C SER A 184 -14.67 7.62 1.32
N VAL A 185 -14.95 6.45 1.90
CA VAL A 185 -13.94 5.42 2.18
C VAL A 185 -14.37 4.12 1.54
N ASP A 186 -13.49 3.52 0.76
CA ASP A 186 -13.64 2.19 0.20
C ASP A 186 -12.41 1.37 0.56
N ALA A 187 -12.55 0.39 1.45
CA ALA A 187 -11.43 -0.42 1.92
C ALA A 187 -11.75 -1.92 1.86
N GLY A 188 -10.87 -2.70 1.24
CA GLY A 188 -11.11 -4.12 0.98
C GLY A 188 -9.87 -4.99 1.14
N THR A 189 -10.03 -6.15 1.77
CA THR A 189 -8.99 -7.19 1.82
C THR A 189 -9.55 -8.59 1.51
N ILE A 190 -8.71 -9.53 1.11
CA ILE A 190 -9.11 -10.94 0.97
C ILE A 190 -8.76 -11.69 2.26
N ASN A 191 -7.52 -11.60 2.73
CA ASN A 191 -7.06 -12.25 3.95
C ASN A 191 -6.48 -11.21 4.90
N GLY A 192 -7.28 -10.79 5.87
CA GLY A 192 -6.88 -9.82 6.87
C GLY A 192 -8.07 -9.06 7.46
N ASP A 193 -7.80 -8.38 8.56
CA ASP A 193 -8.79 -7.60 9.27
C ASP A 193 -8.87 -6.18 8.71
N VAL A 194 -10.06 -5.58 8.76
CA VAL A 194 -10.25 -4.17 8.41
C VAL A 194 -10.66 -3.43 9.67
N VAL A 195 -9.82 -2.48 10.09
CA VAL A 195 -10.08 -1.63 11.24
C VAL A 195 -10.21 -0.19 10.77
N TYR A 196 -11.35 0.43 11.08
CA TYR A 196 -11.64 1.82 10.74
C TYR A 196 -11.99 2.63 11.99
N GLU A 197 -11.13 3.59 12.30
CA GLU A 197 -11.36 4.64 13.28
C GLU A 197 -11.37 6.00 12.58
N GLY A 198 -12.54 6.63 12.53
CA GLY A 198 -12.72 7.86 11.77
C GLY A 198 -14.08 8.51 11.93
N THR A 199 -14.22 9.67 11.30
CA THR A 199 -15.48 10.43 11.29
C THR A 199 -16.50 9.79 10.34
N VAL A 200 -17.77 9.95 10.67
CA VAL A 200 -18.90 9.62 9.78
C VAL A 200 -19.65 10.91 9.48
N THR A 201 -19.59 11.37 8.24
CA THR A 201 -20.18 12.63 7.79
C THR A 201 -21.52 12.41 7.11
N ASP A 202 -22.46 13.35 7.28
CA ASP A 202 -23.76 13.29 6.60
C ASP A 202 -23.59 13.19 5.08
N GLY A 203 -24.32 12.26 4.44
CA GLY A 203 -24.22 11.99 3.01
C GLY A 203 -22.96 11.23 2.57
N GLY A 204 -22.10 10.84 3.52
CA GLY A 204 -20.91 10.06 3.25
C GLY A 204 -21.20 8.61 2.85
N SER A 205 -20.23 7.99 2.19
CA SER A 205 -20.26 6.59 1.74
C SER A 205 -19.05 5.85 2.30
N TYR A 206 -19.29 4.78 3.03
CA TYR A 206 -18.24 3.96 3.64
C TYR A 206 -18.47 2.50 3.27
N SER A 207 -17.49 1.86 2.65
CA SER A 207 -17.52 0.47 2.22
C SER A 207 -16.31 -0.24 2.80
N PHE A 208 -16.55 -1.31 3.54
CA PHE A 208 -15.51 -2.12 4.17
C PHE A 208 -15.78 -3.59 3.87
N ALA A 209 -14.83 -4.27 3.25
CA ALA A 209 -14.97 -5.67 2.84
C ALA A 209 -13.77 -6.53 3.28
N SER A 210 -14.03 -7.74 3.75
CA SER A 210 -13.02 -8.78 3.97
C SER A 210 -13.56 -10.15 3.56
N HIS A 211 -12.75 -11.02 2.95
CA HIS A 211 -13.18 -12.40 2.73
C HIS A 211 -12.90 -13.26 3.97
N ASN A 212 -11.68 -13.22 4.48
CA ASN A 212 -11.20 -14.01 5.62
C ASN A 212 -10.58 -13.10 6.68
N GLY A 213 -11.43 -12.32 7.36
CA GLY A 213 -11.01 -11.50 8.48
C GLY A 213 -12.16 -10.69 9.07
N ASP A 214 -11.88 -10.13 10.22
CA ASP A 214 -12.85 -9.37 11.00
C ASP A 214 -12.91 -7.93 10.51
N ILE A 215 -14.10 -7.32 10.64
CA ILE A 215 -14.29 -5.91 10.34
C ILE A 215 -14.64 -5.20 11.63
N SER A 216 -13.77 -4.30 12.08
CA SER A 216 -13.97 -3.48 13.27
C SER A 216 -14.10 -2.02 12.88
N VAL A 217 -15.27 -1.43 13.10
CA VAL A 217 -15.50 -0.01 12.77
C VAL A 217 -15.92 0.80 13.99
N SER A 218 -15.39 2.03 14.07
CA SER A 218 -15.87 3.02 15.02
C SER A 218 -17.10 3.73 14.47
N ILE A 219 -18.17 3.80 15.26
CA ILE A 219 -19.36 4.59 14.93
C ILE A 219 -19.59 5.62 16.04
N PRO A 220 -19.46 6.94 15.74
CA PRO A 220 -19.76 7.99 16.73
C PRO A 220 -21.22 7.95 17.20
N GLU A 221 -21.50 8.20 18.49
CA GLU A 221 -22.85 8.13 19.06
C GLU A 221 -23.85 9.13 18.41
N ARG A 222 -23.33 10.24 17.87
CA ARG A 222 -24.11 11.26 17.18
C ARG A 222 -24.12 11.08 15.66
N ALA A 223 -23.62 9.95 15.14
CA ALA A 223 -23.60 9.71 13.71
C ALA A 223 -25.02 9.50 13.15
N ASN A 224 -25.23 10.00 11.94
CA ASN A 224 -26.43 9.74 11.16
C ASN A 224 -26.09 8.76 10.05
N VAL A 225 -26.22 7.46 10.30
CA VAL A 225 -25.74 6.44 9.35
C VAL A 225 -26.69 5.26 9.25
N THR A 226 -26.88 4.80 8.02
CA THR A 226 -27.50 3.52 7.72
C THR A 226 -26.38 2.50 7.54
N VAL A 227 -26.28 1.55 8.47
CA VAL A 227 -25.25 0.50 8.46
C VAL A 227 -25.89 -0.78 7.92
N THR A 228 -25.35 -1.28 6.81
CA THR A 228 -25.70 -2.59 6.25
C THR A 228 -24.55 -3.54 6.56
N THR A 229 -24.84 -4.61 7.29
CA THR A 229 -23.85 -5.63 7.64
C THR A 229 -24.21 -6.94 6.97
N ALA A 230 -23.26 -7.59 6.30
CA ALA A 230 -23.40 -8.90 5.68
C ALA A 230 -22.29 -9.82 6.17
N THR A 231 -22.65 -10.94 6.80
CA THR A 231 -21.69 -12.02 7.10
C THR A 231 -22.28 -13.41 6.92
N ALA A 232 -21.51 -14.31 6.29
CA ALA A 232 -21.96 -15.67 6.00
C ALA A 232 -21.76 -16.58 7.22
N ASN A 233 -20.58 -16.54 7.85
CA ASN A 233 -20.19 -17.44 8.94
C ASN A 233 -19.66 -16.73 10.20
N GLY A 234 -19.81 -15.41 10.31
CA GLY A 234 -19.43 -14.65 11.51
C GLY A 234 -20.62 -14.12 12.30
N ASP A 235 -20.32 -13.60 13.47
CA ASP A 235 -21.27 -12.89 14.33
C ASP A 235 -21.21 -11.38 14.12
N ILE A 236 -22.31 -10.71 14.46
CA ILE A 236 -22.41 -9.24 14.41
C ILE A 236 -22.57 -8.76 15.84
N ASP A 237 -21.53 -8.09 16.38
CA ASP A 237 -21.53 -7.52 17.72
C ASP A 237 -21.49 -5.99 17.67
N ALA A 238 -22.18 -5.36 18.62
CA ALA A 238 -22.21 -3.92 18.79
C ALA A 238 -22.19 -3.54 20.27
N SER A 239 -21.29 -2.65 20.63
CA SER A 239 -21.17 -2.09 22.00
C SER A 239 -22.33 -1.17 22.42
N PHE A 240 -23.27 -0.89 21.53
CA PHE A 240 -24.40 0.03 21.75
C PHE A 240 -25.68 -0.54 21.15
N ALA A 241 -26.82 -0.03 21.63
CA ALA A 241 -28.13 -0.48 21.16
C ALA A 241 -28.33 -0.10 19.69
N LEU A 242 -28.39 -1.11 18.82
CA LEU A 242 -28.72 -0.95 17.42
C LEU A 242 -30.22 -1.21 17.20
N PRO A 243 -31.05 -0.19 16.92
CA PRO A 243 -32.43 -0.41 16.54
C PRO A 243 -32.44 -1.09 15.16
N LEU A 244 -32.60 -2.42 15.17
CA LEU A 244 -32.71 -3.21 13.95
C LEU A 244 -33.86 -2.66 13.11
N THR A 245 -33.52 -2.13 11.94
CA THR A 245 -34.49 -1.45 11.07
C THR A 245 -35.05 -2.40 10.03
N SER A 246 -34.20 -3.23 9.44
CA SER A 246 -34.63 -4.27 8.53
C SER A 246 -33.62 -5.43 8.47
N THR A 247 -34.15 -6.60 8.12
CA THR A 247 -33.36 -7.79 7.84
C THR A 247 -33.71 -8.23 6.43
N THR A 248 -32.71 -8.39 5.56
CA THR A 248 -32.92 -8.91 4.20
C THR A 248 -32.21 -10.24 4.06
N GLY A 249 -32.95 -11.35 4.10
CA GLY A 249 -32.37 -12.69 4.12
C GLY A 249 -31.79 -13.07 5.50
N LYS A 250 -31.06 -14.18 5.58
CA LYS A 250 -30.52 -14.70 6.85
C LYS A 250 -29.23 -13.98 7.30
N HIS A 251 -28.46 -13.47 6.34
CA HIS A 251 -27.07 -13.04 6.53
C HIS A 251 -26.84 -11.53 6.43
N ARG A 252 -27.86 -10.76 6.04
CA ARG A 252 -27.78 -9.30 5.89
C ARG A 252 -28.74 -8.56 6.81
N LYS A 253 -28.19 -7.71 7.67
CA LYS A 253 -28.93 -6.88 8.64
C LYS A 253 -28.68 -5.41 8.33
N THR A 254 -29.70 -4.59 8.49
CA THR A 254 -29.60 -3.13 8.31
C THR A 254 -30.03 -2.42 9.58
N PHE A 255 -29.18 -1.52 10.04
CA PHE A 255 -29.38 -0.71 11.22
C PHE A 255 -29.40 0.77 10.82
N LYS A 256 -30.32 1.53 11.39
CA LYS A 256 -30.39 2.97 11.16
C LYS A 256 -30.07 3.70 12.46
N ILE A 257 -29.07 4.57 12.41
CA ILE A 257 -28.63 5.41 13.53
C ILE A 257 -28.91 6.86 13.14
N GLY A 258 -29.56 7.61 14.04
CA GLY A 258 -29.95 9.00 13.78
C GLY A 258 -30.85 9.16 12.55
N SER A 259 -30.55 10.14 11.70
CA SER A 259 -31.31 10.40 10.46
C SER A 259 -31.04 9.37 9.34
N GLY A 260 -29.92 8.64 9.41
CA GLY A 260 -29.47 7.70 8.39
C GLY A 260 -28.97 8.34 7.09
N SER A 261 -28.45 9.57 7.15
CA SER A 261 -27.97 10.36 6.00
C SER A 261 -26.74 9.76 5.32
N ALA A 262 -25.82 9.16 6.07
CA ALA A 262 -24.66 8.44 5.57
C ALA A 262 -24.98 6.96 5.31
N ARG A 263 -24.19 6.31 4.45
CA ARG A 263 -24.28 4.87 4.18
C ARG A 263 -22.97 4.19 4.57
N MET A 264 -23.07 3.12 5.32
CA MET A 264 -21.93 2.27 5.69
C MET A 264 -22.26 0.82 5.36
N GLU A 265 -21.42 0.17 4.57
CA GLU A 265 -21.56 -1.23 4.18
C GLU A 265 -20.37 -2.02 4.73
N LEU A 266 -20.67 -3.06 5.51
CA LEU A 266 -19.69 -3.94 6.15
C LEU A 266 -19.96 -5.35 5.63
N GLU A 267 -19.02 -5.93 4.90
CA GLU A 267 -19.15 -7.27 4.32
C GLU A 267 -17.98 -8.16 4.71
N SER A 268 -18.22 -9.20 5.51
CA SER A 268 -17.23 -10.24 5.79
C SER A 268 -17.75 -11.62 5.41
N PHE A 269 -16.95 -12.49 4.78
CA PHE A 269 -17.42 -13.85 4.47
C PHE A 269 -17.27 -14.80 5.67
N GLN A 270 -16.08 -14.82 6.30
CA GLN A 270 -15.74 -15.73 7.39
C GLN A 270 -15.44 -15.07 8.74
N GLY A 271 -15.43 -13.73 8.81
CA GLY A 271 -15.12 -13.00 10.05
C GLY A 271 -16.31 -12.31 10.69
N ASP A 272 -16.06 -11.85 11.90
CA ASP A 272 -16.99 -11.12 12.74
C ASP A 272 -17.03 -9.65 12.36
N ILE A 273 -18.22 -9.05 12.49
CA ILE A 273 -18.41 -7.61 12.28
C ILE A 273 -18.64 -6.96 13.64
N ASN A 274 -17.67 -6.15 14.05
CA ASN A 274 -17.60 -5.49 15.33
C ASN A 274 -17.84 -3.98 15.18
N MET A 275 -18.94 -3.49 15.75
CA MET A 275 -19.25 -2.06 15.82
C MET A 275 -18.98 -1.51 17.21
N ARG A 276 -18.02 -0.61 17.32
CA ARG A 276 -17.54 -0.09 18.61
C ARG A 276 -17.72 1.42 18.70
N ARG A 277 -17.80 1.95 19.92
CA ARG A 277 -17.62 3.39 20.15
C ARG A 277 -16.17 3.77 19.82
N PRO A 278 -15.90 4.99 19.35
CA PRO A 278 -14.54 5.41 19.00
C PRO A 278 -13.52 5.23 20.13
N GLN A 279 -13.91 5.48 21.38
CA GLN A 279 -13.03 5.30 22.55
C GLN A 279 -12.63 3.82 22.76
N GLU A 280 -13.60 2.91 22.66
CA GLU A 280 -13.37 1.48 22.86
C GLU A 280 -12.49 0.87 21.75
N LEU A 281 -12.64 1.36 20.51
CA LEU A 281 -11.80 0.88 19.40
C LEU A 281 -10.36 1.38 19.54
N ARG A 282 -10.17 2.66 19.89
CA ARG A 282 -8.84 3.22 20.18
C ARG A 282 -8.10 2.45 21.27
N ASP A 283 -8.78 2.13 22.38
CA ASP A 283 -8.18 1.34 23.46
C ASP A 283 -7.76 -0.08 23.04
N ARG A 284 -8.42 -0.66 22.02
CA ARG A 284 -7.99 -1.96 21.44
C ARG A 284 -6.78 -1.78 20.53
N ILE A 285 -6.78 -0.75 19.68
CA ILE A 285 -5.67 -0.40 18.80
C ILE A 285 -4.41 -0.12 19.65
N ASP A 286 -4.52 0.74 20.66
CA ASP A 286 -3.40 1.12 21.54
C ASP A 286 -2.83 -0.06 22.34
N ARG A 287 -3.70 -0.98 22.80
CA ARG A 287 -3.25 -2.20 23.49
C ARG A 287 -2.49 -3.13 22.57
N LYS A 288 -2.91 -3.26 21.30
CA LYS A 288 -2.21 -4.06 20.31
C LYS A 288 -0.82 -3.50 20.04
N HIS A 289 -0.71 -2.19 19.76
CA HIS A 289 0.58 -1.53 19.54
C HIS A 289 1.53 -1.67 20.73
N LYS A 290 1.02 -1.64 21.98
CA LYS A 290 1.85 -1.89 23.18
C LYS A 290 2.33 -3.33 23.33
N HIS A 291 1.54 -4.30 22.88
CA HIS A 291 1.92 -5.71 22.92
C HIS A 291 3.03 -5.99 21.92
N ASP A 292 2.88 -5.50 20.68
CA ASP A 292 3.89 -5.68 19.61
C ASP A 292 5.22 -4.97 19.94
N GLN A 293 5.19 -3.85 20.68
CA GLN A 293 6.41 -3.17 21.14
C GLN A 293 7.14 -3.90 22.27
N ASN A 294 6.43 -4.66 23.11
CA ASN A 294 7.00 -5.36 24.26
C ASN A 294 7.56 -6.75 23.91
N GLU A 295 7.18 -7.36 22.79
CA GLU A 295 7.70 -8.67 22.38
C GLU A 295 9.19 -8.66 21.95
N ASN A 296 9.86 -7.50 21.95
CA ASN A 296 11.31 -7.39 21.79
C ASN A 296 12.10 -7.54 23.10
N GLU A 297 11.45 -7.70 24.27
CA GLU A 297 12.11 -7.98 25.55
C GLU A 297 11.59 -9.29 26.17
N ASN A 298 12.36 -10.37 25.97
CA ASN A 298 12.41 -11.66 26.66
C ASN A 298 11.25 -12.16 27.57
N ASP A 299 10.95 -13.44 27.31
CA ASP A 299 10.41 -14.51 28.17
C ASP A 299 8.89 -14.70 28.33
N ASN A 300 8.44 -15.78 27.66
CA ASN A 300 7.52 -16.83 28.12
C ASN A 300 6.64 -16.53 29.34
N ASP A 301 5.39 -16.12 29.09
CA ASP A 301 4.22 -16.66 29.78
C ASP A 301 2.99 -16.50 28.88
N ALA A 302 2.27 -17.60 28.69
CA ALA A 302 1.14 -17.72 27.78
C ALA A 302 -0.14 -17.10 28.35
N ASP A 303 -0.79 -16.19 27.61
CA ASP A 303 -2.15 -16.41 27.07
C ASP A 303 -2.53 -15.35 26.01
N SER A 304 -3.14 -15.82 24.91
CA SER A 304 -3.76 -15.06 23.79
C SER A 304 -2.89 -14.39 22.70
N SER A 305 -1.83 -15.06 22.22
CA SER A 305 -1.29 -14.75 20.88
C SER A 305 -2.21 -15.32 19.80
N TRP A 306 -2.70 -14.46 18.89
CA TRP A 306 -3.30 -14.90 17.62
C TRP A 306 -2.17 -15.48 16.76
N HIS A 307 -1.92 -16.78 16.93
CA HIS A 307 -0.98 -17.52 16.10
C HIS A 307 -1.53 -17.63 14.67
N PHE A 308 -0.90 -16.94 13.72
CA PHE A 308 -1.01 -17.25 12.30
C PHE A 308 -0.14 -18.49 12.01
N ASP A 309 -0.78 -19.65 11.81
CA ASP A 309 -0.10 -20.88 11.38
C ASP A 309 0.25 -20.82 9.88
N PHE A 310 1.49 -20.42 9.57
CA PHE A 310 2.08 -20.45 8.23
C PHE A 310 2.13 -21.86 7.60
N GLY A 311 1.97 -22.94 8.38
CA GLY A 311 1.91 -24.31 7.87
C GLY A 311 0.65 -24.63 7.07
N SER A 312 -0.43 -23.88 7.32
CA SER A 312 -1.75 -24.15 6.72
C SER A 312 -1.96 -23.48 5.36
N VAL A 313 -1.25 -22.39 5.05
CA VAL A 313 -1.42 -21.64 3.78
C VAL A 313 -0.88 -22.43 2.59
N THR A 314 0.26 -23.10 2.73
CA THR A 314 0.81 -23.96 1.66
C THR A 314 -0.06 -25.20 1.45
N ALA A 315 -0.60 -25.78 2.51
CA ALA A 315 -1.50 -26.94 2.43
C ALA A 315 -2.89 -26.57 1.88
N TYR A 316 -3.41 -25.38 2.22
CA TYR A 316 -4.69 -24.86 1.72
C TYR A 316 -4.56 -24.39 0.28
N ALA A 317 -3.52 -23.63 -0.09
CA ALA A 317 -3.23 -23.25 -1.47
C ALA A 317 -3.00 -24.48 -2.37
N THR A 318 -2.36 -25.53 -1.86
CA THR A 318 -2.16 -26.79 -2.60
C THR A 318 -3.47 -27.56 -2.77
N ARG A 319 -4.34 -27.62 -1.74
CA ARG A 319 -5.67 -28.26 -1.84
C ARG A 319 -6.65 -27.45 -2.70
N TYR A 320 -6.60 -26.13 -2.63
CA TYR A 320 -7.43 -25.21 -3.39
C TYR A 320 -7.02 -25.20 -4.88
N ALA A 321 -5.71 -25.17 -5.16
CA ALA A 321 -5.19 -25.39 -6.51
C ALA A 321 -5.56 -26.78 -7.05
N ALA A 322 -5.43 -27.85 -6.26
CA ALA A 322 -5.81 -29.19 -6.71
C ALA A 322 -7.32 -29.35 -7.00
N HIS A 323 -8.19 -28.64 -6.28
CA HIS A 323 -9.65 -28.76 -6.45
C HIS A 323 -10.21 -27.85 -7.56
N TYR A 324 -9.66 -26.65 -7.74
CA TYR A 324 -10.20 -25.65 -8.66
C TYR A 324 -9.38 -25.45 -9.94
N ALA A 325 -8.07 -25.79 -9.96
CA ALA A 325 -7.27 -25.69 -11.18
C ALA A 325 -7.82 -26.52 -12.36
N PRO A 326 -8.42 -27.71 -12.19
CA PRO A 326 -9.01 -28.44 -13.32
C PRO A 326 -10.21 -27.73 -13.94
N LYS A 327 -11.03 -27.06 -13.11
CA LYS A 327 -12.23 -26.32 -13.58
C LYS A 327 -11.86 -25.03 -14.31
N TYR A 328 -10.86 -24.29 -13.81
CA TYR A 328 -10.39 -23.06 -14.45
C TYR A 328 -9.47 -23.33 -15.67
N ALA A 329 -8.65 -24.39 -15.63
CA ALA A 329 -7.85 -24.80 -16.77
C ALA A 329 -8.73 -25.18 -17.98
N ALA A 330 -9.88 -25.85 -17.78
CA ALA A 330 -10.78 -26.21 -18.87
C ALA A 330 -11.44 -24.99 -19.56
N GLN A 331 -11.73 -23.92 -18.81
CA GLN A 331 -12.36 -22.71 -19.35
C GLN A 331 -11.38 -21.79 -20.09
N TYR A 332 -10.12 -21.75 -19.68
CA TYR A 332 -9.14 -20.79 -20.19
C TYR A 332 -7.98 -21.41 -21.00
N ALA A 333 -7.85 -22.75 -21.05
CA ALA A 333 -6.79 -23.43 -21.81
C ALA A 333 -6.80 -23.07 -23.31
N ALA A 334 -7.97 -22.97 -23.95
CA ALA A 334 -8.04 -22.71 -25.39
C ALA A 334 -7.50 -21.33 -25.79
N GLN A 335 -7.61 -20.33 -24.90
CA GLN A 335 -7.24 -18.94 -25.19
C GLN A 335 -5.76 -18.65 -24.87
N TYR A 336 -5.17 -19.37 -23.92
CA TYR A 336 -3.83 -19.08 -23.40
C TYR A 336 -2.79 -20.19 -23.61
N ALA A 337 -3.19 -21.44 -23.91
CA ALA A 337 -2.26 -22.56 -24.11
C ALA A 337 -1.16 -22.30 -25.17
N PRO A 338 -1.42 -21.65 -26.32
CA PRO A 338 -0.35 -21.41 -27.31
C PRO A 338 0.72 -20.43 -26.84
N ARG A 339 0.37 -19.47 -25.96
CA ARG A 339 1.32 -18.49 -25.39
C ARG A 339 2.14 -19.11 -24.26
N TYR A 340 1.50 -19.84 -23.35
CA TYR A 340 2.21 -20.49 -22.23
C TYR A 340 3.07 -21.66 -22.68
N ALA A 341 2.66 -22.47 -23.66
CA ALA A 341 3.48 -23.56 -24.20
C ALA A 341 4.79 -23.06 -24.83
N ARG A 342 4.79 -21.90 -25.51
CA ARG A 342 6.01 -21.29 -26.06
C ARG A 342 6.94 -20.75 -24.98
N GLN A 343 6.37 -20.25 -23.88
CA GLN A 343 7.14 -19.71 -22.76
C GLN A 343 7.78 -20.83 -21.92
N TYR A 344 7.03 -21.90 -21.64
CA TYR A 344 7.53 -23.10 -20.97
C TYR A 344 8.56 -23.87 -21.80
N ALA A 345 8.35 -24.03 -23.12
CA ALA A 345 9.34 -24.68 -23.99
C ALA A 345 10.68 -23.93 -24.04
N ARG A 346 10.67 -22.58 -23.95
CA ARG A 346 11.90 -21.77 -23.88
C ARG A 346 12.62 -21.88 -22.54
N MET A 347 11.88 -21.95 -21.43
CA MET A 347 12.46 -22.15 -20.10
C MET A 347 13.14 -23.52 -19.96
N TYR A 348 12.46 -24.60 -20.37
CA TYR A 348 13.01 -25.96 -20.26
C TYR A 348 14.15 -26.23 -21.24
N ALA A 349 14.15 -25.63 -22.44
CA ALA A 349 15.29 -25.71 -23.36
C ALA A 349 16.55 -25.05 -22.80
N HIS A 350 16.41 -24.05 -21.93
CA HIS A 350 17.54 -23.38 -21.27
C HIS A 350 18.10 -24.21 -20.10
N GLN A 351 17.24 -24.89 -19.34
CA GLN A 351 17.64 -25.77 -18.24
C GLN A 351 18.37 -27.04 -18.73
N TYR A 352 17.91 -27.64 -19.83
CA TYR A 352 18.58 -28.82 -20.39
C TYR A 352 19.94 -28.52 -21.02
N ARG A 353 20.19 -27.27 -21.46
CA ARG A 353 21.48 -26.87 -22.04
C ARG A 353 22.58 -26.69 -20.99
N TYR A 354 22.22 -26.46 -19.73
CA TYR A 354 23.16 -26.31 -18.61
C TYR A 354 23.54 -27.64 -17.93
N GLN A 355 22.71 -28.69 -18.03
CA GLN A 355 22.98 -29.97 -17.36
C GLN A 355 23.91 -30.92 -18.13
N TYR A 356 24.25 -30.64 -19.39
CA TYR A 356 25.15 -31.51 -20.19
C TYR A 356 26.51 -30.91 -20.56
N GLN A 357 26.89 -29.76 -19.99
CA GLN A 357 28.22 -29.16 -20.21
C GLN A 357 29.24 -29.42 -19.08
N TYR A 358 28.87 -30.23 -18.07
CA TYR A 358 29.76 -30.64 -16.97
C TYR A 358 29.94 -32.16 -16.84
N GLN A 359 29.65 -32.92 -17.88
CA GLN A 359 30.10 -34.30 -18.02
C GLN A 359 30.60 -34.51 -19.45
N HIS A 360 31.80 -34.01 -19.74
CA HIS A 360 32.81 -34.66 -20.58
C HIS A 360 34.15 -33.96 -20.43
#